data_AF-A0AAX4I0A7-F1
#
_entry.id   AF-A0AAX4I0A7-F1
#
_cell.length_a   1.000
_cell.length_b   1.000
_cell.length_c   1.000
_cell.angle_alpha   90.00
_cell.angle_beta   90.00
_cell.angle_gamma   90.00
#
_symmetry.space_group_name_H-M   'P 1'
#
loop_
_entity.id
_entity.type
_entity.pdbx_description
1 polymer ?
#
loop_
_entity_poly.entity_id
_entity_poly.type
_entity_poly.pdbx_seq_one_letter_code
_entity_poly.pdbx_strand_id
1 'polypeptide(L)'
;MDSPLPEVISMESSARSDSCFRVRCGSPVKYIVTTQGTLHGDALLMPLFSLPPLPYSRDDWTVATISRSNETGELVPSLSNGTLLGVKEIWHPEMVDCLSLDRVERLSATAFECIRRRQQTGTVTTIAKVARFEWEIPRMERVRTACSKERALRRGSSVMFKSKGGQ
;
A
#
# COMPACT_ATOMS: atom_id res chain seq x y z
N MET A 1 11.53 25.14 0.10
CA MET A 1 11.17 23.89 -0.57
C MET A 1 10.28 23.14 0.40
N ASP A 2 8.98 23.14 0.16
CA ASP A 2 8.03 22.43 1.02
C ASP A 2 8.30 20.93 0.94
N SER A 3 8.52 20.29 2.08
CA SER A 3 8.61 18.83 2.14
C SER A 3 7.28 18.23 1.65
N PRO A 4 7.31 17.16 0.83
CA PRO A 4 6.09 16.57 0.28
C PRO A 4 5.14 16.17 1.40
N LEU A 5 3.86 16.51 1.25
CA LEU A 5 2.85 16.15 2.25
C LEU A 5 2.59 14.64 2.24
N PRO A 6 2.36 14.03 3.42
CA PRO A 6 2.01 12.62 3.51
C PRO A 6 0.62 12.37 2.90
N GLU A 7 0.48 11.28 2.15
CA GLU A 7 -0.75 10.86 1.50
C GLU A 7 -1.06 9.39 1.82
N VAL A 8 -2.29 9.08 2.22
CA VAL A 8 -2.73 7.69 2.40
C VAL A 8 -2.98 7.06 1.02
N ILE A 9 -2.16 6.09 0.65
CA ILE A 9 -2.29 5.40 -0.65
C ILE A 9 -3.10 4.10 -0.56
N SER A 10 -3.28 3.57 0.65
CA SER A 10 -4.07 2.37 0.94
C SER A 10 -4.32 2.26 2.43
N MET A 11 -5.47 1.70 2.82
CA MET A 11 -5.76 1.41 4.22
C MET A 11 -6.62 0.16 4.38
N GLU A 12 -6.53 -0.42 5.57
CA GLU A 12 -7.44 -1.41 6.14
C GLU A 12 -7.75 -0.93 7.56
N SER A 13 -8.93 -0.36 7.74
CA SER A 13 -9.35 0.25 9.00
C SER A 13 -10.44 -0.58 9.66
N SER A 14 -10.28 -0.85 10.96
CA SER A 14 -11.21 -1.66 11.73
C SER A 14 -11.32 -1.12 13.15
N ALA A 15 -12.55 -1.03 13.66
CA ALA A 15 -12.79 -0.75 15.07
C ALA A 15 -12.58 -1.99 15.97
N ARG A 16 -12.46 -3.18 15.36
CA ARG A 16 -12.47 -4.47 16.07
C ARG A 16 -11.11 -5.17 16.05
N SER A 17 -10.14 -4.63 15.34
CA SER A 17 -8.80 -5.16 15.18
C SER A 17 -7.83 -4.02 14.94
N ASP A 18 -6.55 -4.33 14.83
CA ASP A 18 -5.56 -3.36 14.39
C ASP A 18 -5.93 -2.81 13.02
N SER A 19 -5.68 -1.52 12.84
CA SER A 19 -5.83 -0.83 11.56
C SER A 19 -4.47 -0.57 10.96
N CYS A 20 -4.37 -0.69 9.65
CA CYS A 20 -3.12 -0.55 8.91
C CYS A 20 -3.29 0.45 7.77
N PHE A 21 -2.37 1.40 7.69
CA PHE A 21 -2.38 2.48 6.72
C PHE A 21 -1.04 2.49 5.98
N ARG A 22 -1.08 2.70 4.67
CA ARG A 22 0.10 2.94 3.86
C ARG A 22 0.14 4.39 3.48
N VAL A 23 1.21 5.05 3.87
CA VAL A 23 1.41 6.48 3.68
C VAL A 23 2.61 6.69 2.77
N ARG A 24 2.42 7.48 1.72
CA ARG A 24 3.48 7.94 0.83
C ARG A 24 3.88 9.34 1.24
N CYS A 25 5.17 9.57 1.41
CA CYS A 25 5.74 10.91 1.63
C CYS A 25 7.02 11.00 0.81
N GLY A 26 6.99 11.71 -0.31
CA GLY A 26 8.06 11.64 -1.31
C GLY A 26 8.10 10.27 -2.02
N SER A 27 9.28 9.65 -2.07
CA SER A 27 9.48 8.32 -2.69
C SER A 27 9.15 7.13 -1.78
N PRO A 28 9.50 7.10 -0.47
CA PRO A 28 9.25 5.93 0.37
C PRO A 28 7.77 5.79 0.75
N VAL A 29 7.33 4.53 0.82
CA VAL A 29 6.06 4.14 1.45
C VAL A 29 6.36 3.70 2.88
N LYS A 30 5.56 4.22 3.81
CA LYS A 30 5.62 3.93 5.25
C LYS A 30 4.32 3.27 5.69
N TYR A 31 4.42 2.34 6.63
CA TYR A 31 3.30 1.62 7.20
C TYR A 31 2.99 2.20 8.57
N ILE A 32 1.74 2.54 8.81
CA ILE A 32 1.27 2.95 10.12
C ILE A 32 0.30 1.89 10.59
N VAL A 33 0.56 1.32 11.75
CA VAL A 33 -0.29 0.33 12.40
C VAL A 33 -0.83 0.97 13.66
N THR A 34 -2.14 1.04 13.81
CA THR A 34 -2.76 1.47 15.07
C THR A 34 -3.33 0.25 15.77
N THR A 35 -2.98 0.04 17.03
CA THR A 35 -3.53 -1.08 17.79
C THR A 35 -5.04 -0.92 17.97
N GLN A 36 -5.76 -2.03 18.16
CA GLN A 36 -7.20 -1.99 18.44
C GLN A 36 -7.54 -0.96 19.53
N GLY A 37 -8.60 -0.18 19.29
CA GLY A 37 -9.08 0.84 20.24
C GLY A 37 -8.26 2.14 20.27
N THR A 38 -7.26 2.28 19.40
CA THR A 38 -6.48 3.52 19.30
C THR A 38 -7.28 4.63 18.61
N LEU A 39 -7.88 4.29 17.45
CA LEU A 39 -8.70 5.19 16.64
C LEU A 39 -10.16 4.72 16.62
N HIS A 40 -11.09 5.68 16.56
CA HIS A 40 -12.53 5.45 16.56
C HIS A 40 -13.26 6.41 15.62
N GLY A 41 -14.43 6.01 15.13
CA GLY A 41 -15.29 6.86 14.31
C GLY A 41 -14.56 7.47 13.10
N ASP A 42 -14.69 8.77 12.93
CA ASP A 42 -14.10 9.53 11.81
C ASP A 42 -12.57 9.44 11.76
N ALA A 43 -11.91 9.16 12.89
CA ALA A 43 -10.46 8.99 12.93
C ALA A 43 -9.99 7.79 12.10
N LEU A 44 -10.84 6.77 11.92
CA LEU A 44 -10.54 5.62 11.05
C LEU A 44 -10.64 5.97 9.57
N LEU A 45 -11.44 6.98 9.22
CA LEU A 45 -11.63 7.45 7.85
C LEU A 45 -10.56 8.47 7.45
N MET A 46 -10.07 9.25 8.41
CA MET A 46 -9.12 10.34 8.21
C MET A 46 -7.90 10.20 9.13
N PRO A 47 -7.10 9.12 8.98
CA PRO A 47 -6.05 8.78 9.94
C PRO A 47 -4.97 9.85 10.05
N LEU A 48 -4.54 10.47 8.93
CA LEU A 48 -3.48 11.48 8.97
C LEU A 48 -3.80 12.71 9.83
N PHE A 49 -5.08 13.05 10.00
CA PHE A 49 -5.52 14.16 10.83
C PHE A 49 -5.61 13.79 12.32
N SER A 50 -5.74 12.50 12.62
CA SER A 50 -5.95 12.00 13.98
C SER A 50 -4.68 11.41 14.60
N LEU A 51 -3.67 11.14 13.80
CA LEU A 51 -2.40 10.57 14.23
C LEU A 51 -1.47 11.64 14.81
N PRO A 52 -0.58 11.27 15.75
CA PRO A 52 0.47 12.18 16.20
C PRO A 52 1.37 12.57 15.02
N PRO A 53 2.01 13.75 15.06
CA PRO A 53 2.93 14.16 14.02
C PRO A 53 4.11 13.18 13.92
N LEU A 54 4.20 12.47 12.79
CA LEU A 54 5.29 11.53 12.52
C LEU A 54 6.36 12.20 11.65
N PRO A 55 7.64 11.83 11.83
CA PRO A 55 8.72 12.38 11.02
C PRO A 55 8.78 11.68 9.65
N TYR A 56 7.80 11.96 8.79
CA TYR A 56 7.63 11.31 7.48
C TYR A 56 8.78 11.54 6.50
N SER A 57 9.59 12.58 6.70
CA SER A 57 10.76 12.88 5.88
C SER A 57 11.99 12.05 6.23
N ARG A 58 12.02 11.35 7.37
CA ARG A 58 13.16 10.50 7.77
C ARG A 58 13.09 9.14 7.09
N ASP A 59 14.21 8.64 6.59
CA ASP A 59 14.30 7.33 5.94
C ASP A 59 14.76 6.20 6.88
N ASP A 60 14.95 6.48 8.17
CA ASP A 60 15.40 5.52 9.18
C ASP A 60 14.28 4.67 9.79
N TRP A 61 13.06 4.81 9.28
CA TRP A 61 11.91 4.00 9.69
C TRP A 61 10.99 3.69 8.51
N THR A 62 10.35 2.53 8.58
CA THR A 62 9.38 2.07 7.57
C THR A 62 8.04 1.73 8.20
N VAL A 63 8.00 1.41 9.50
CA VAL A 63 6.78 1.07 10.23
C VAL A 63 6.67 1.94 11.49
N ALA A 64 5.50 2.53 11.69
CA ALA A 64 5.12 3.21 12.93
C ALA A 64 3.96 2.45 13.57
N THR A 65 4.14 1.97 14.79
CA THR A 65 3.07 1.40 15.60
C THR A 65 2.56 2.46 16.55
N ILE A 66 1.27 2.75 16.50
CA ILE A 66 0.61 3.77 17.30
C ILE A 66 -0.31 3.06 18.28
N SER A 67 -0.10 3.32 19.56
CA SER A 67 -0.94 2.81 20.63
C SER A 67 -1.38 3.95 21.53
N ARG A 68 -2.35 3.68 22.41
CA ARG A 68 -2.78 4.63 23.42
C ARG A 68 -2.03 4.38 24.73
N SER A 69 -1.48 5.43 25.33
CA SER A 69 -0.86 5.35 26.66
C SER A 69 -1.92 5.00 27.70
N ASN A 70 -1.63 4.03 28.57
CA ASN A 70 -2.51 3.69 29.69
C ASN A 70 -2.50 4.77 30.79
N GLU A 71 -1.45 5.58 30.85
CA GLU A 71 -1.29 6.62 31.88
C GLU A 71 -1.97 7.93 31.49
N THR A 72 -1.78 8.37 30.24
CA THR A 72 -2.25 9.68 29.76
C THR A 72 -3.43 9.60 28.79
N GLY A 73 -3.68 8.41 28.21
CA GLY A 73 -4.65 8.26 27.13
C GLY A 73 -4.20 8.87 25.80
N GLU A 74 -2.97 9.38 25.69
CA GLU A 74 -2.45 9.98 24.46
C GLU A 74 -1.97 8.94 23.45
N LEU A 75 -1.86 9.35 22.19
CA LEU A 75 -1.33 8.49 21.12
C LEU A 75 0.20 8.51 21.12
N VAL A 76 0.80 7.35 21.34
CA VAL A 76 2.25 7.19 21.43
C VAL A 76 2.76 6.43 20.19
N PRO A 77 3.63 7.04 19.37
CA PRO A 77 4.25 6.37 18.25
C PRO A 77 5.51 5.58 18.66
N SER A 78 5.63 4.36 18.16
CA SER A 78 6.85 3.55 18.19
C SER A 78 7.33 3.33 16.76
N LEU A 79 8.53 3.82 16.44
CA LEU A 79 9.10 3.74 15.10
C LEU A 79 10.05 2.54 14.99
N SER A 80 9.94 1.81 13.89
CA SER A 80 10.85 0.71 13.59
C SER A 80 11.23 0.70 12.11
N ASN A 81 12.41 0.13 11.85
CA ASN A 81 12.88 -0.10 10.50
C ASN A 81 12.78 -1.59 10.18
N GLY A 82 11.73 -1.95 9.45
CA GLY A 82 11.48 -3.30 8.98
C GLY A 82 11.57 -3.38 7.46
N THR A 83 12.11 -4.49 6.95
CA THR A 83 11.95 -4.84 5.53
C THR A 83 10.51 -5.23 5.29
N LEU A 84 9.76 -4.39 4.57
CA LEU A 84 8.40 -4.68 4.18
C LEU A 84 8.39 -5.93 3.28
N LEU A 85 7.65 -6.96 3.68
CA LEU A 85 7.59 -8.19 2.89
C LEU A 85 6.98 -7.89 1.53
N GLY A 86 7.65 -8.39 0.49
CA GLY A 86 7.12 -8.43 -0.86
C GLY A 86 6.91 -9.87 -1.29
N VAL A 87 6.13 -10.06 -2.35
CA VAL A 87 6.09 -11.34 -3.05
C VAL A 87 7.51 -11.74 -3.47
N LYS A 88 7.90 -12.96 -3.12
CA LYS A 88 9.23 -13.50 -3.39
C LYS A 88 9.33 -14.17 -4.75
N GLU A 89 8.24 -14.79 -5.20
CA GLU A 89 8.20 -15.52 -6.45
C GLU A 89 8.04 -14.55 -7.63
N ILE A 90 9.03 -14.53 -8.52
CA ILE A 90 9.02 -13.70 -9.73
C ILE A 90 8.13 -14.40 -10.76
N TRP A 91 6.96 -13.82 -11.03
CA TRP A 91 5.97 -14.41 -11.92
C TRP A 91 6.01 -13.87 -13.36
N HIS A 92 6.80 -12.81 -13.61
CA HIS A 92 7.05 -12.25 -14.94
C HIS A 92 8.41 -11.52 -14.93
N PRO A 93 9.18 -11.56 -16.03
CA PRO A 93 10.49 -10.93 -16.11
C PRO A 93 10.43 -9.40 -16.03
N GLU A 94 9.32 -8.81 -16.46
CA GLU A 94 9.11 -7.37 -16.40
C GLU A 94 8.63 -6.93 -15.00
N MET A 95 9.25 -5.88 -14.48
CA MET A 95 8.93 -5.28 -13.20
C MET A 95 8.38 -3.87 -13.42
N VAL A 96 7.23 -3.57 -12.81
CA VAL A 96 6.54 -2.29 -13.01
C VAL A 96 6.21 -1.67 -11.66
N ASP A 97 6.62 -0.43 -11.44
CA ASP A 97 6.25 0.29 -10.23
C ASP A 97 4.74 0.51 -10.17
N CYS A 98 4.10 -0.03 -9.13
CA CYS A 98 2.65 0.08 -8.93
C CYS A 98 2.19 1.52 -8.69
N LEU A 99 3.09 2.38 -8.22
CA LEU A 99 2.82 3.80 -7.96
C LEU A 99 2.97 4.65 -9.23
N SER A 100 3.60 4.12 -10.29
CA SER A 100 3.74 4.79 -11.58
C SER A 100 2.65 4.40 -12.58
N LEU A 101 1.68 3.57 -12.17
CA LEU A 101 0.57 3.17 -13.03
C LEU A 101 -0.52 4.23 -13.07
N ASP A 102 -0.94 4.59 -14.27
CA ASP A 102 -2.05 5.52 -14.50
C ASP A 102 -3.36 4.82 -14.15
N ARG A 103 -3.85 5.05 -12.92
CA ARG A 103 -5.08 4.44 -12.41
C ARG A 103 -6.29 5.08 -13.09
N VAL A 104 -7.16 4.24 -13.65
CA VAL A 104 -8.41 4.64 -14.31
C VAL A 104 -9.58 4.42 -13.37
N GLU A 105 -9.75 3.20 -12.88
CA GLU A 105 -10.91 2.82 -12.07
C GLU A 105 -10.49 1.86 -10.96
N ARG A 106 -11.02 2.05 -9.74
CA ARG A 106 -10.81 1.11 -8.65
C ARG A 106 -11.88 0.02 -8.70
N LEU A 107 -11.45 -1.23 -8.91
CA LEU A 107 -12.34 -2.40 -8.98
C LEU A 107 -12.52 -3.09 -7.62
N SER A 108 -11.50 -3.06 -6.77
CA SER A 108 -11.55 -3.55 -5.39
C SER A 108 -10.48 -2.89 -4.54
N ALA A 109 -10.39 -3.25 -3.26
CA ALA A 109 -9.30 -2.80 -2.40
C ALA A 109 -7.92 -3.21 -2.93
N THR A 110 -7.82 -4.34 -3.63
CA THR A 110 -6.58 -4.90 -4.17
C THR A 110 -6.56 -4.91 -5.69
N ALA A 111 -7.50 -4.29 -6.39
CA ALA A 111 -7.57 -4.32 -7.85
C ALA A 111 -8.00 -2.97 -8.44
N PHE A 112 -7.35 -2.53 -9.51
CA PHE A 112 -7.72 -1.35 -10.25
C PHE A 112 -7.41 -1.51 -11.74
N GLU A 113 -8.21 -0.89 -12.58
CA GLU A 113 -7.93 -0.70 -13.99
C GLU A 113 -6.88 0.41 -14.14
N CYS A 114 -5.89 0.18 -14.99
CA CYS A 114 -4.83 1.12 -15.27
C CYS A 114 -4.43 1.08 -16.74
N ILE A 115 -3.88 2.20 -17.18
CA ILE A 115 -3.31 2.34 -18.51
C ILE A 115 -1.82 2.04 -18.43
N ARG A 116 -1.35 1.15 -19.33
CA ARG A 116 0.06 0.82 -19.45
C ARG A 116 0.56 1.07 -20.86
N ARG A 117 1.68 1.77 -20.98
CA ARG A 117 2.40 1.90 -22.26
C ARG A 117 3.32 0.70 -22.45
N ARG A 118 3.13 -0.02 -23.55
CA ARG A 118 4.01 -1.11 -23.97
C ARG A 118 4.74 -0.68 -25.22
N GLN A 119 6.07 -0.79 -25.22
CA GLN A 119 6.92 -0.29 -26.30
C GLN A 119 6.53 -0.84 -27.69
N GLN A 120 5.93 -2.02 -27.76
CA GLN A 120 5.64 -2.74 -29.00
C GLN A 120 4.18 -2.62 -29.48
N THR A 121 3.22 -2.34 -28.59
CA THR A 121 1.78 -2.42 -28.91
C THR A 121 0.99 -1.17 -28.52
N GLY A 122 1.69 -0.08 -28.16
CA GLY A 122 1.06 1.15 -27.71
C GLY A 122 0.47 1.04 -26.31
N THR A 123 -0.62 1.74 -26.08
CA THR A 123 -1.27 1.87 -24.78
C THR A 123 -2.31 0.76 -24.58
N VAL A 124 -2.20 -0.01 -23.50
CA VAL A 124 -3.10 -1.14 -23.19
C VAL A 124 -3.77 -0.90 -21.84
N THR A 125 -5.09 -1.04 -21.82
CA THR A 125 -5.89 -1.04 -20.60
C THR A 125 -5.78 -2.39 -19.90
N THR A 126 -5.33 -2.36 -18.65
CA THR A 126 -4.97 -3.55 -17.89
C THR A 126 -5.48 -3.46 -16.46
N ILE A 127 -5.94 -4.56 -15.89
CA ILE A 127 -6.32 -4.63 -14.49
C ILE A 127 -5.10 -4.99 -13.66
N ALA A 128 -4.60 -4.08 -12.84
CA ALA A 128 -3.59 -4.30 -11.84
C ALA A 128 -4.21 -4.82 -10.54
N LYS A 129 -3.65 -5.88 -9.96
CA LYS A 129 -4.01 -6.45 -8.67
C LYS A 129 -2.84 -6.37 -7.72
N VAL A 130 -2.96 -5.70 -6.59
CA VAL A 130 -1.84 -5.37 -5.72
C VAL A 130 -2.00 -5.99 -4.34
N ALA A 131 -0.97 -6.72 -3.87
CA ALA A 131 -0.80 -6.99 -2.43
C ALA A 131 -0.32 -5.69 -1.77
N ARG A 132 -1.20 -5.05 -1.01
CA ARG A 132 -0.93 -3.84 -0.22
C ARG A 132 -0.28 -4.21 1.10
N PHE A 133 -0.73 -5.30 1.71
CA PHE A 133 -0.28 -5.77 3.02
C PHE A 133 0.27 -7.18 2.96
N GLU A 134 1.06 -7.54 3.97
CA GLU A 134 1.77 -8.82 4.01
C GLU A 134 0.80 -10.02 4.02
N TRP A 135 -0.33 -9.92 4.71
CA TRP A 135 -1.36 -10.96 4.73
C TRP A 135 -2.09 -11.14 3.38
N GLU A 136 -1.98 -10.18 2.46
CA GLU A 136 -2.54 -10.31 1.11
C GLU A 136 -1.61 -11.10 0.18
N ILE A 137 -0.32 -11.23 0.54
CA ILE A 137 0.69 -11.93 -0.27
C ILE A 137 0.26 -13.37 -0.58
N PRO A 138 -0.06 -14.25 0.39
CA PRO A 138 -0.37 -15.65 0.09
C PRO A 138 -1.56 -15.82 -0.87
N ARG A 139 -2.53 -14.90 -0.80
CA ARG A 139 -3.68 -14.92 -1.71
C ARG A 139 -3.28 -14.53 -3.14
N MET A 140 -2.36 -13.58 -3.30
CA MET A 140 -1.82 -13.21 -4.61
C MET A 140 -0.98 -14.33 -5.24
N GLU A 141 -0.23 -15.08 -4.42
CA GLU A 141 0.57 -16.20 -4.92
C GLU A 141 -0.31 -17.30 -5.53
N ARG A 142 -1.46 -17.59 -4.92
CA ARG A 142 -2.40 -18.63 -5.38
C ARG A 142 -3.09 -18.39 -6.73
N VAL A 143 -3.17 -17.15 -7.23
CA VAL A 143 -3.94 -16.86 -8.47
C VAL A 143 -3.18 -17.35 -9.71
N ARG A 144 -3.17 -18.64 -10.06
CA ARG A 144 -2.13 -19.20 -10.94
C ARG A 144 -2.30 -19.00 -12.46
N THR A 145 -3.49 -18.74 -12.99
CA THR A 145 -3.77 -19.27 -14.36
C THR A 145 -4.40 -18.37 -15.42
N ALA A 146 -4.66 -17.06 -15.20
CA ALA A 146 -5.36 -16.23 -16.21
C ALA A 146 -4.89 -14.77 -16.34
N CYS A 147 -3.75 -14.39 -15.76
CA CYS A 147 -3.25 -13.01 -15.72
C CYS A 147 -1.72 -13.01 -15.88
N SER A 148 -1.17 -12.01 -16.59
CA SER A 148 0.26 -11.70 -16.49
C SER A 148 0.55 -11.13 -15.10
N LYS A 149 1.71 -11.38 -14.50
CA LYS A 149 1.93 -11.06 -13.08
C LYS A 149 3.29 -10.41 -12.88
N GLU A 150 3.36 -9.14 -12.52
CA GLU A 150 4.62 -8.39 -12.54
C GLU A 150 5.02 -7.88 -11.14
N ARG A 151 6.30 -8.02 -10.81
CA ARG A 151 6.79 -7.56 -9.51
C ARG A 151 6.93 -6.04 -9.51
N ALA A 152 6.41 -5.36 -8.49
CA ALA A 152 6.64 -3.93 -8.35
C ALA A 152 7.97 -3.61 -7.71
N LEU A 153 8.67 -2.66 -8.34
CA LEU A 153 9.99 -2.22 -7.95
C LEU A 153 9.89 -1.11 -6.90
N ARG A 154 9.42 -1.41 -5.69
CA ARG A 154 9.81 -0.75 -4.41
C ARG A 154 8.97 -1.25 -3.21
N ARG A 155 9.68 -1.84 -2.25
CA ARG A 155 9.37 -2.01 -0.81
C ARG A 155 7.89 -2.29 -0.45
N GLY A 156 7.43 -3.52 -0.68
CA GLY A 156 6.25 -4.07 0.03
C GLY A 156 4.95 -4.23 -0.75
N SER A 157 4.97 -4.11 -2.09
CA SER A 157 3.78 -4.42 -2.90
C SER A 157 4.10 -5.23 -4.13
N SER A 158 3.22 -6.16 -4.47
CA SER A 158 3.31 -7.00 -5.67
C SER A 158 2.10 -6.77 -6.55
N VAL A 159 2.26 -6.75 -7.87
CA VAL A 159 1.21 -6.38 -8.82
C VAL A 159 0.91 -7.56 -9.76
N MET A 160 -0.34 -7.71 -10.19
CA MET A 160 -0.75 -8.69 -11.18
C MET A 160 -1.62 -8.02 -12.22
N PHE A 161 -1.29 -8.19 -13.47
CA PHE A 161 -1.91 -7.53 -14.61
C PHE A 161 -2.82 -8.50 -15.37
N LYS A 162 -4.08 -8.12 -15.60
CA LYS A 162 -4.95 -8.82 -16.54
C LYS A 162 -5.30 -7.89 -17.68
N SER A 163 -4.90 -8.24 -18.91
CA SER A 163 -5.40 -7.53 -20.08
C SER A 163 -6.92 -7.70 -20.16
N LYS A 164 -7.64 -6.61 -20.36
CA LYS A 164 -9.07 -6.66 -20.69
C LYS A 164 -9.11 -7.10 -22.15
N GLY A 165 -9.54 -8.34 -22.42
CA GLY A 165 -9.62 -8.85 -23.78
C GLY A 165 -10.43 -7.90 -24.64
N GLY A 166 -9.81 -7.34 -25.67
CA GLY A 166 -10.52 -6.65 -26.73
C GLY A 166 -11.28 -7.71 -27.53
N GLN A 167 -12.60 -7.55 -27.61
CA GLN A 167 -13.35 -8.05 -28.75
C GLN A 167 -13.10 -7.12 -29.94
#